data_AF-A0A2D8TUH2-F1
#
_entry.id   AF-A0A2D8TUH2-F1
#
_cell.length_a   1.000
_cell.length_b   1.000
_cell.length_c   1.000
_cell.angle_alpha   90.00
_cell.angle_beta   90.00
_cell.angle_gamma   90.00
#
_symmetry.space_group_name_H-M   'P 1'
#
loop_
_entity.id
_entity.type
_entity.pdbx_description
1 polymer ?
#
loop_
_entity_poly.entity_id
_entity_poly.type
_entity_poly.pdbx_seq_one_letter_code
_entity_poly.pdbx_strand_id
1 'polypeptide(L)'
;MDKIKIALPSKGRLRRDMETLFKAKHISFANLSNDRDYIGSIEGHDNILIYFLSAKEITNRLEEGSIHLGLTGDDLVQEKVENFENKVSKLIKLDFGKANLVVAVPNFWIDVYSMADLEEICNLHRLKTTRRLRVATKYTNLT
;
A
#
# COMPACT_ATOMS: atom_id res chain seq x y z
N MET A 1 18.25 -23.69 -9.69
CA MET A 1 18.10 -22.79 -8.53
C MET A 1 16.83 -21.99 -8.74
N ASP A 2 15.96 -21.93 -7.74
CA ASP A 2 14.75 -21.12 -7.82
C ASP A 2 15.13 -19.63 -7.81
N LYS A 3 14.55 -18.87 -8.74
CA LYS A 3 14.78 -17.43 -8.83
C LYS A 3 14.04 -16.72 -7.68
N ILE A 4 14.70 -15.73 -7.08
CA ILE A 4 14.06 -14.82 -6.13
C ILE A 4 13.06 -13.96 -6.92
N LYS A 5 11.83 -13.87 -6.42
CA LYS A 5 10.71 -13.18 -7.07
C LYS A 5 10.42 -11.90 -6.32
N ILE A 6 10.62 -10.76 -6.97
CA ILE A 6 10.43 -9.43 -6.39
C ILE A 6 9.32 -8.72 -7.13
N ALA A 7 8.29 -8.25 -6.44
CA ALA A 7 7.26 -7.41 -7.05
C ALA A 7 7.49 -5.93 -6.76
N LEU A 8 7.41 -5.11 -7.80
CA LEU A 8 7.61 -3.66 -7.76
C LEU A 8 6.35 -2.96 -8.31
N PRO A 9 6.04 -1.72 -7.89
CA PRO A 9 4.91 -0.97 -8.40
C PRO A 9 5.02 -0.79 -9.91
N SER A 10 3.92 -1.03 -10.63
CA SER A 10 3.84 -0.84 -12.09
C SER A 10 3.56 0.60 -12.51
N LYS A 11 2.87 1.39 -11.68
CA LYS A 11 2.44 2.75 -12.04
C LYS A 11 2.23 3.67 -10.83
N GLY A 12 1.98 4.95 -11.11
CA GLY A 12 1.56 5.94 -10.12
C GLY A 12 2.72 6.63 -9.41
N ARG A 13 2.46 7.18 -8.22
CA ARG A 13 3.47 7.90 -7.42
C ARG A 13 4.58 6.97 -6.92
N LEU A 14 4.22 5.81 -6.35
CA LEU A 14 5.20 4.84 -5.84
C LEU A 14 6.16 4.34 -6.93
N ARG A 15 5.69 4.15 -8.17
CA ARG A 15 6.53 3.80 -9.31
C ARG A 15 7.61 4.86 -9.57
N ARG A 16 7.20 6.12 -9.70
CA ARG A 16 8.10 7.24 -10.01
C ARG A 16 9.13 7.46 -8.91
N ASP A 17 8.70 7.40 -7.66
CA ASP A 17 9.58 7.56 -6.50
C ASP A 17 10.60 6.39 -6.43
N MET A 18 10.15 5.16 -6.71
CA MET A 18 11.00 3.97 -6.81
C MET A 18 12.01 4.09 -7.95
N GLU A 19 11.60 4.47 -9.16
CA GLU A 19 12.52 4.69 -10.29
C GLU A 19 13.59 5.74 -9.96
N THR A 20 13.20 6.82 -9.27
CA THR A 20 14.14 7.85 -8.81
C THR A 20 15.17 7.27 -7.84
N LEU A 21 14.74 6.46 -6.86
CA LEU A 21 15.62 5.79 -5.92
C LEU A 21 16.59 4.83 -6.63
N PHE A 22 16.07 3.98 -7.52
CA PHE A 22 16.86 2.97 -8.22
C PHE A 22 17.90 3.62 -9.14
N LYS A 23 17.52 4.70 -9.85
CA LYS A 23 18.45 5.51 -10.65
C LYS A 23 19.56 6.12 -9.80
N ALA A 24 19.22 6.67 -8.63
CA ALA A 24 20.21 7.23 -7.70
C ALA A 24 21.15 6.16 -7.10
N LYS A 25 20.76 4.89 -7.15
CA LYS A 25 21.57 3.75 -6.72
C LYS A 25 22.25 3.00 -7.88
N HIS A 26 22.18 3.53 -9.11
CA HIS A 26 22.72 2.89 -10.31
C HIS A 26 22.18 1.47 -10.54
N ILE A 27 20.92 1.20 -10.14
CA ILE A 27 20.24 -0.06 -10.40
C ILE A 27 19.45 0.08 -11.69
N SER A 28 19.83 -0.69 -12.70
CA SER A 28 19.18 -0.74 -14.02
C SER A 28 18.36 -2.02 -14.16
N PHE A 29 17.16 -1.88 -14.72
CA PHE A 29 16.32 -3.02 -15.06
C PHE A 29 16.63 -3.49 -16.48
N ALA A 30 16.99 -4.77 -16.63
CA ALA A 30 17.20 -5.42 -17.92
C ALA A 30 15.95 -6.18 -18.36
N ASN A 31 15.82 -6.38 -19.68
CA ASN A 31 14.76 -7.16 -20.31
C ASN A 31 13.34 -6.66 -19.97
N LEU A 32 13.10 -5.36 -20.07
CA LEU A 32 11.75 -4.83 -20.27
C LEU A 32 11.34 -5.16 -21.71
N SER A 33 10.97 -6.41 -21.98
CA SER A 33 10.51 -6.83 -23.31
C SER A 33 9.15 -6.18 -23.58
N ASN A 34 9.17 -5.00 -24.19
CA ASN A 34 8.00 -4.16 -24.48
C ASN A 34 7.20 -3.65 -23.28
N ASP A 35 6.56 -2.51 -23.50
CA ASP A 35 5.71 -1.72 -22.59
C ASP A 35 4.49 -2.47 -21.99
N ARG A 36 4.35 -3.78 -22.24
CA ARG A 36 3.25 -4.63 -21.79
C ARG A 36 3.67 -5.82 -20.93
N ASP A 37 4.96 -6.13 -20.83
CA ASP A 37 5.39 -7.27 -20.05
C ASP A 37 5.59 -6.90 -18.59
N TYR A 38 4.81 -7.58 -17.75
CA TYR A 38 4.78 -7.43 -16.30
C TYR A 38 6.01 -8.04 -15.62
N ILE A 39 7.06 -8.39 -16.36
CA ILE A 39 8.22 -9.16 -15.90
C ILE A 39 9.52 -8.49 -16.35
N GLY A 40 10.51 -8.41 -15.48
CA GLY A 40 11.84 -7.89 -15.78
C GLY A 40 12.96 -8.59 -15.00
N SER A 41 14.18 -8.12 -15.19
CA SER A 41 15.38 -8.58 -14.48
C SER A 41 16.23 -7.39 -14.03
N ILE A 42 17.23 -7.61 -13.17
CA ILE A 42 18.21 -6.58 -12.79
C ILE A 42 19.52 -6.91 -13.49
N GLU A 43 20.16 -5.91 -14.10
CA GLU A 43 21.49 -6.08 -14.70
C GLU A 43 22.48 -6.64 -13.68
N GLY A 44 23.21 -7.69 -14.04
CA GLY A 44 24.19 -8.34 -13.16
C GLY A 44 23.60 -9.32 -12.13
N HIS A 45 22.29 -9.58 -12.14
CA HIS A 45 21.63 -10.49 -11.20
C HIS A 45 20.66 -11.48 -11.89
N ASP A 46 21.20 -12.58 -12.42
CA ASP A 46 20.41 -13.60 -13.15
C ASP A 46 19.47 -14.43 -12.27
N ASN A 47 19.69 -14.41 -10.95
CA ASN A 47 18.88 -15.12 -9.96
C ASN A 47 17.66 -14.32 -9.46
N ILE A 48 17.41 -13.12 -10.01
CA ILE A 48 16.29 -12.25 -9.62
C ILE A 48 15.30 -12.14 -10.78
N LEU A 49 14.02 -12.33 -10.46
CA LEU A 49 12.89 -12.12 -11.34
C LEU A 49 12.01 -11.00 -10.78
N ILE A 50 11.82 -9.94 -11.56
CA ILE A 50 11.00 -8.80 -11.18
C ILE A 50 9.61 -8.95 -11.78
N TYR A 51 8.58 -8.65 -10.99
CA TYR A 51 7.21 -8.47 -11.46
C TYR A 51 6.78 -7.02 -11.25
N PHE A 52 6.28 -6.35 -12.28
CA PHE A 52 5.72 -5.01 -12.15
C PHE A 52 4.20 -5.09 -11.97
N LEU A 53 3.71 -4.92 -10.74
CA LEU A 53 2.32 -5.17 -10.37
C LEU A 53 1.67 -3.94 -9.72
N SER A 54 0.34 -3.94 -9.64
CA SER A 54 -0.36 -2.92 -8.84
C SER A 54 -0.08 -3.14 -7.34
N ALA A 55 -0.09 -2.07 -6.53
CA ALA A 55 0.18 -2.18 -5.10
C ALA A 55 -0.73 -3.20 -4.38
N LYS A 56 -2.02 -3.27 -4.77
CA LYS A 56 -2.96 -4.27 -4.26
C LYS A 56 -2.55 -5.69 -4.62
N GLU A 57 -2.10 -5.91 -5.85
CA GLU A 57 -1.68 -7.24 -6.30
C GLU A 57 -0.36 -7.67 -5.64
N ILE A 58 0.57 -6.74 -5.40
CA ILE A 58 1.78 -6.99 -4.61
C ILE A 58 1.38 -7.51 -3.23
N THR A 59 0.46 -6.84 -2.56
CA THR A 59 -0.02 -7.25 -1.23
C THR A 59 -0.68 -8.63 -1.25
N ASN A 60 -1.56 -8.91 -2.21
CA ASN A 60 -2.20 -10.21 -2.34
C ASN A 60 -1.17 -11.33 -2.57
N ARG A 61 -0.19 -11.10 -3.47
CA ARG A 61 0.85 -12.09 -3.77
C ARG A 61 1.82 -12.33 -2.61
N LEU A 62 2.07 -11.32 -1.78
CA LEU A 62 2.81 -11.48 -0.52
C LEU A 62 2.05 -12.40 0.43
N GLU A 63 0.74 -12.18 0.58
CA GLU A 63 -0.10 -13.02 1.44
C GLU A 63 -0.18 -14.48 0.95
N GLU A 64 -0.30 -14.68 -0.37
CA GLU A 64 -0.29 -16.00 -1.00
C GLU A 64 1.08 -16.69 -0.98
N GLY A 65 2.16 -15.96 -0.69
CA GLY A 65 3.54 -16.47 -0.79
C GLY A 65 4.01 -16.71 -2.23
N SER A 66 3.33 -16.14 -3.23
CA SER A 66 3.68 -16.34 -4.65
C SER A 66 4.86 -15.47 -5.11
N ILE A 67 5.22 -14.46 -4.31
CA ILE A 67 6.43 -13.65 -4.42
C ILE A 67 7.22 -13.66 -3.11
N HIS A 68 8.52 -13.43 -3.19
CA HIS A 68 9.42 -13.47 -2.03
C HIS A 68 9.60 -12.07 -1.40
N LEU A 69 9.62 -11.02 -2.23
CA LEU A 69 9.70 -9.63 -1.78
C LEU A 69 8.71 -8.75 -2.57
N GLY A 70 8.22 -7.68 -1.94
CA GLY A 70 7.31 -6.72 -2.56
C GLY A 70 7.54 -5.30 -2.05
N LEU A 71 7.54 -4.33 -2.95
CA LEU A 71 7.53 -2.90 -2.61
C LEU A 71 6.11 -2.37 -2.76
N THR A 72 5.43 -2.11 -1.64
CA THR A 72 4.04 -1.63 -1.61
C THR A 72 3.82 -0.68 -0.44
N GLY A 73 2.61 -0.10 -0.34
CA GLY A 73 2.20 0.74 0.77
C GLY A 73 1.91 -0.08 2.03
N ASP A 74 2.37 0.42 3.19
CA ASP A 74 2.14 -0.19 4.51
C ASP A 74 0.64 -0.21 4.86
N ASP A 75 -0.10 0.81 4.40
CA ASP A 75 -1.56 0.91 4.52
C ASP A 75 -2.28 -0.29 3.90
N LEU A 76 -1.88 -0.70 2.69
CA LEU A 76 -2.51 -1.83 2.00
C LEU A 76 -2.16 -3.15 2.67
N VAL A 77 -0.93 -3.32 3.17
CA VAL A 77 -0.53 -4.53 3.90
C VAL A 77 -1.37 -4.70 5.16
N GLN A 78 -1.48 -3.66 5.98
CA GLN A 78 -2.26 -3.70 7.21
C GLN A 78 -3.77 -3.86 6.94
N GLU A 79 -4.26 -3.30 5.83
CA GLU A 79 -5.66 -3.41 5.45
C GLU A 79 -6.04 -4.77 4.85
N LYS A 80 -5.16 -5.43 4.10
CA LYS A 80 -5.53 -6.62 3.31
C LYS A 80 -4.98 -7.93 3.84
N VAL A 81 -3.82 -7.93 4.47
CA VAL A 81 -3.20 -9.17 4.94
C VAL A 81 -3.69 -9.48 6.34
N GLU A 82 -4.46 -10.55 6.48
CA GLU A 82 -4.93 -10.98 7.79
C GLU A 82 -3.76 -11.48 8.65
N ASN A 83 -3.67 -11.01 9.89
CA ASN A 83 -2.55 -11.30 10.80
C ASN A 83 -1.19 -10.99 10.15
N PHE A 84 -1.08 -9.85 9.45
CA PHE A 84 0.10 -9.48 8.65
C PHE A 84 1.42 -9.60 9.43
N GLU A 85 1.44 -9.32 10.74
CA GLU A 85 2.63 -9.44 11.60
C GLU A 85 3.23 -10.85 11.60
N ASN A 86 2.38 -11.88 11.44
CA ASN A 86 2.81 -13.29 11.40
C ASN A 86 3.10 -13.79 9.98
N LYS A 87 2.68 -13.07 8.94
CA LYS A 87 2.80 -13.50 7.53
C LYS A 87 3.87 -12.74 6.75
N VAL A 88 4.04 -11.44 7.03
CA VAL A 88 4.89 -10.53 6.25
C VAL A 88 5.74 -9.68 7.19
N SER A 89 7.05 -9.67 6.95
CA SER A 89 8.00 -8.83 7.70
C SER A 89 8.36 -7.55 6.93
N LYS A 90 8.41 -6.43 7.64
CA LYS A 90 8.89 -5.15 7.08
C LYS A 90 10.41 -5.11 7.08
N LEU A 91 11.02 -5.28 5.90
CA LEU A 91 12.48 -5.27 5.76
C LEU A 91 13.07 -3.87 5.77
N ILE A 92 12.51 -2.96 4.97
CA ILE A 92 13.05 -1.60 4.78
C ILE A 92 11.89 -0.62 4.67
N LYS A 93 11.95 0.45 5.47
CA LYS A 93 11.08 1.63 5.30
C LYS A 93 11.76 2.60 4.34
N LEU A 94 11.12 2.87 3.20
CA LEU A 94 11.61 3.81 2.20
C LEU A 94 11.13 5.23 2.52
N ASP A 95 11.94 6.25 2.19
CA ASP A 95 11.66 7.64 2.54
C ASP A 95 10.74 8.38 1.53
N PHE A 96 9.93 7.62 0.78
CA PHE A 96 8.97 8.16 -0.19
C PHE A 96 7.58 7.54 0.00
N GLY A 97 6.59 7.99 -0.79
CA GLY A 97 5.23 7.46 -0.68
C GLY A 97 4.50 7.82 0.62
N LYS A 98 5.00 8.81 1.37
CA LYS A 98 4.40 9.26 2.65
C LYS A 98 2.93 9.66 2.46
N ALA A 99 2.07 9.15 3.33
CA ALA A 99 0.65 9.44 3.43
C ALA A 99 0.16 9.10 4.84
N ASN A 100 -0.90 9.78 5.29
CA ASN A 100 -1.60 9.46 6.53
C ASN A 100 -3.00 8.95 6.18
N LEU A 101 -3.44 7.86 6.81
CA LEU A 101 -4.85 7.47 6.83
C LEU A 101 -5.55 8.34 7.88
N VAL A 102 -6.60 9.07 7.46
CA VAL A 102 -7.27 10.06 8.31
C VAL A 102 -8.78 9.91 8.24
N VAL A 103 -9.46 10.35 9.30
CA VAL A 103 -10.90 10.58 9.31
C VAL A 103 -11.16 12.01 8.85
N ALA A 104 -12.06 12.18 7.89
CA ALA A 104 -12.49 13.48 7.41
C ALA A 104 -13.98 13.69 7.70
N VAL A 105 -14.31 14.89 8.16
CA VAL A 105 -15.69 15.33 8.43
C VAL A 105 -16.06 16.52 7.53
N PRO A 106 -17.34 16.87 7.39
CA PRO A 106 -17.71 18.05 6.61
C PRO A 106 -17.12 19.35 7.19
N ASN A 107 -16.62 20.24 6.33
CA ASN A 107 -16.00 21.50 6.76
C ASN A 107 -16.89 22.44 7.59
N PHE A 108 -18.21 22.30 7.50
CA PHE A 108 -19.15 23.13 8.25
C PHE A 108 -19.37 22.64 9.70
N TRP A 109 -18.76 21.51 10.10
CA TRP A 109 -18.74 21.05 11.49
C TRP A 109 -17.66 21.82 12.24
N ILE A 110 -17.95 23.08 12.53
CA ILE A 110 -17.00 24.02 13.13
C ILE A 110 -16.56 23.63 14.54
N ASP A 111 -17.31 22.77 15.23
CA ASP A 111 -16.99 22.35 16.60
C ASP A 111 -16.35 20.95 16.68
N VAL A 112 -15.88 20.40 15.55
CA VAL A 112 -15.29 19.05 15.47
C VAL A 112 -13.83 19.12 15.04
N TYR A 113 -12.92 18.95 16.01
CA TYR A 113 -11.47 19.02 15.79
C TYR A 113 -10.73 17.75 16.19
N SER A 114 -11.38 16.87 16.95
CA SER A 114 -10.82 15.65 17.49
C SER A 114 -11.77 14.46 17.33
N MET A 115 -11.25 13.26 17.58
CA MET A 115 -12.07 12.05 17.60
C MET A 115 -13.10 12.06 18.75
N ALA A 116 -12.82 12.76 19.85
CA ALA A 116 -13.77 12.90 20.96
C ALA A 116 -14.97 13.78 20.55
N ASP A 117 -14.72 14.88 19.83
CA ASP A 117 -15.80 15.74 19.32
C ASP A 117 -16.66 14.98 18.30
N LEU A 118 -16.03 14.16 17.44
CA LEU A 118 -16.75 13.31 16.50
C LEU A 118 -17.61 12.26 17.23
N GLU A 119 -17.14 11.70 18.34
CA GLU A 119 -17.90 10.77 19.17
C GLU A 119 -19.17 11.44 19.75
N GLU A 120 -19.06 12.68 20.21
CA GLU A 120 -20.21 13.45 20.69
C GLU A 120 -21.27 13.62 19.59
N ILE A 121 -20.85 14.03 18.38
CA ILE A 121 -21.76 14.14 17.24
C ILE A 121 -22.38 12.80 16.86
N CYS A 122 -21.62 11.69 16.92
CA CYS A 122 -22.14 10.34 16.71
C CYS A 122 -23.26 10.00 17.70
N ASN A 123 -23.06 10.33 18.99
CA ASN A 123 -24.02 10.08 20.05
C ASN A 123 -25.30 10.90 19.86
N LEU A 124 -25.16 12.21 19.59
CA LEU A 124 -26.30 13.09 19.31
C LEU A 124 -27.10 12.63 18.09
N HIS A 125 -26.43 12.25 16.99
CA HIS A 125 -27.08 11.71 15.80
C HIS A 125 -27.87 10.44 16.13
N ARG A 126 -27.29 9.53 16.92
CA ARG A 126 -27.93 8.28 17.31
C ARG A 126 -29.15 8.50 18.19
N LEU A 127 -29.08 9.41 19.17
CA LEU A 127 -30.22 9.77 20.03
C LEU A 127 -31.38 10.35 19.21
N LYS A 128 -31.06 11.19 18.22
CA LYS A 128 -32.06 11.87 17.38
C LYS A 128 -32.69 10.98 16.32
N THR A 129 -31.93 10.06 15.71
CA THR A 129 -32.33 9.33 14.50
C THR A 129 -32.46 7.83 14.68
N THR A 130 -32.08 7.30 15.85
CA THR A 130 -31.89 5.86 16.15
C THR A 130 -30.89 5.13 15.23
N ARG A 131 -30.19 5.85 14.35
CA ARG A 131 -29.20 5.32 13.41
C ARG A 131 -27.80 5.80 13.76
N ARG A 132 -26.80 4.97 13.46
CA ARG A 132 -25.38 5.36 13.55
C ARG A 132 -25.00 6.24 12.35
N LEU A 133 -23.98 7.08 12.53
CA LEU A 133 -23.30 7.72 11.41
C LEU A 133 -22.70 6.66 10.49
N ARG A 134 -22.65 6.97 9.20
CA ARG A 134 -22.14 6.08 8.16
C ARG A 134 -20.78 6.59 7.71
N VAL A 135 -19.83 5.67 7.54
CA VAL A 135 -18.49 5.96 7.03
C VAL A 135 -18.37 5.40 5.62
N ALA A 136 -17.87 6.21 4.70
CA ALA A 136 -17.48 5.76 3.38
C ALA A 136 -15.96 5.62 3.35
N THR A 137 -15.45 4.40 3.23
CA THR A 137 -14.02 4.10 3.28
C THR A 137 -13.64 3.01 2.28
N LYS A 138 -12.39 3.02 1.83
CA LYS A 138 -11.77 1.89 1.11
C LYS A 138 -11.08 0.92 2.05
N TYR A 139 -10.91 1.31 3.32
CA TYR A 139 -10.20 0.59 4.35
C TYR A 139 -11.21 -0.03 5.30
N THR A 140 -11.68 -1.23 4.98
CA THR A 140 -12.74 -1.91 5.73
C THR A 140 -12.25 -2.49 7.05
N ASN A 141 -10.96 -2.76 7.18
CA ASN A 141 -10.38 -3.37 8.39
C ASN A 141 -9.71 -2.33 9.30
N LEU A 142 -9.18 -1.24 8.72
CA LEU A 142 -8.56 -0.15 9.48
C LEU A 142 -9.53 0.96 9.92
N THR A 143 -10.80 0.91 9.48
CA THR A 143 -11.85 1.88 9.88
C THR A 143 -12.84 1.21 10.82
#